data_AF-A0A0E3PNR9-F1
#
_entry.id   AF-A0A0E3PNR9-F1
#
_cell.length_a   1.000
_cell.length_b   1.000
_cell.length_c   1.000
_cell.angle_alpha   90.00
_cell.angle_beta   90.00
_cell.angle_gamma   90.00
#
_symmetry.space_group_name_H-M   'P 1'
#
loop_
_entity.id
_entity.type
_entity.pdbx_description
1 polymer ?
#
loop_
_entity_poly.entity_id
_entity_poly.type
_entity_poly.pdbx_seq_one_letter_code
_entity_poly.pdbx_strand_id
1 'polypeptide(L)'
;MRKLNILLIKLNILLILSAIFLLLYATGPAVALLTPEAAEISYQINASDKIVIGTVSDIQEHYDHTIFTITVEEWLYNPFPAETIDVRTETGKYLWTEDQAEFTLNESVLLMLRNEDPEKQLFSVSVGSPGKHPSSDRDAVIEELKIQGKWQEENQTGNTETADEQPIGPNSSSDTKSIPFTGILWAAATLLGAVEYTGKKKQHKT
;
A
#
# COMPACT_ATOMS: atom_id res chain seq x y z
N MET A 1 -46.28 -47.52 37.98
CA MET A 1 -45.81 -47.22 36.60
C MET A 1 -45.95 -45.75 36.19
N ARG A 2 -47.09 -45.06 36.36
CA ARG A 2 -47.27 -43.65 35.89
C ARG A 2 -46.28 -42.62 36.45
N LYS A 3 -45.89 -42.70 37.74
CA LYS A 3 -44.93 -41.76 38.36
C LYS A 3 -43.51 -41.85 37.78
N LEU A 4 -43.08 -43.03 37.36
CA LEU A 4 -41.74 -43.25 36.80
C LEU A 4 -41.60 -42.61 35.42
N ASN A 5 -42.62 -42.75 34.56
CA ASN A 5 -42.64 -42.12 33.23
C ASN A 5 -42.64 -40.58 33.31
N ILE A 6 -43.34 -39.99 34.29
CA ILE A 6 -43.35 -38.53 34.49
C ILE A 6 -41.98 -38.02 34.96
N LEU A 7 -41.29 -38.77 35.83
CA LEU A 7 -39.95 -38.43 36.28
C LEU A 7 -38.93 -38.50 35.12
N LEU A 8 -39.05 -39.52 34.27
CA LEU A 8 -38.18 -39.71 33.09
C LEU A 8 -38.33 -38.56 32.08
N ILE A 9 -39.56 -38.12 31.82
CA ILE A 9 -39.85 -36.98 30.93
C ILE A 9 -39.29 -35.67 31.50
N LYS A 10 -39.44 -35.43 32.81
CA LYS A 10 -38.89 -34.22 33.46
C LYS A 10 -37.36 -34.18 33.44
N LEU A 11 -36.71 -35.33 33.66
CA LEU A 11 -35.25 -35.43 33.58
C LEU A 11 -34.76 -35.19 32.15
N ASN A 12 -35.44 -35.74 31.14
CA ASN A 12 -35.09 -35.52 29.74
C ASN A 12 -35.23 -34.04 29.33
N ILE A 13 -36.29 -33.37 29.76
CA ILE A 13 -36.48 -31.93 29.51
C ILE A 13 -35.38 -31.11 30.19
N LEU A 14 -34.99 -31.45 31.43
CA LEU A 14 -33.90 -30.77 32.13
C LEU A 14 -32.55 -30.96 31.42
N LEU A 15 -32.27 -32.16 30.91
CA LEU A 15 -31.06 -32.45 30.16
C LEU A 15 -31.01 -31.70 28.82
N ILE A 16 -32.15 -31.63 28.11
CA ILE A 16 -32.27 -30.88 26.86
C ILE A 16 -32.06 -29.38 27.11
N LEU A 17 -32.69 -28.81 28.14
CA LEU A 17 -32.52 -27.41 28.52
C LEU A 17 -31.08 -27.10 28.92
N SER A 18 -30.42 -28.00 29.66
CA SER A 18 -29.01 -27.88 30.04
C SER A 18 -28.09 -27.91 28.81
N ALA A 19 -28.34 -28.82 27.86
CA ALA A 19 -27.57 -28.89 26.62
C ALA A 19 -27.74 -27.64 25.75
N ILE A 20 -28.96 -27.08 25.67
CA ILE A 20 -29.23 -25.81 24.96
C ILE A 20 -28.52 -24.65 25.66
N PHE A 21 -28.54 -24.61 26.99
CA PHE A 21 -27.83 -23.58 27.74
C PHE A 21 -26.31 -23.67 27.50
N LEU A 22 -25.73 -24.87 27.49
CA LEU A 22 -24.31 -25.06 27.17
C LEU A 22 -23.96 -24.65 25.73
N LEU A 23 -24.85 -24.89 24.76
CA LEU A 23 -24.68 -24.43 23.38
C LEU A 23 -24.72 -22.90 23.25
N LEU A 24 -25.54 -22.21 24.05
CA LEU A 24 -25.62 -20.75 24.06
C LEU A 24 -24.38 -20.07 24.68
N TYR A 25 -23.62 -20.78 25.52
CA TYR A 25 -22.37 -20.28 26.11
C TYR A 25 -21.12 -20.60 25.28
N ALA A 26 -21.22 -21.43 24.23
CA ALA A 26 -20.06 -21.93 23.49
C ALA A 26 -19.47 -20.96 22.46
N THR A 27 -20.12 -19.82 22.19
CA THR A 27 -19.65 -18.85 21.19
C THR A 27 -19.77 -17.44 21.75
N GLY A 28 -18.69 -16.98 22.40
CA GLY A 28 -18.44 -15.54 22.44
C GLY A 28 -18.13 -15.08 21.00
N PRO A 29 -18.54 -13.86 20.60
CA PRO A 29 -18.05 -13.30 19.35
C PRO A 29 -16.54 -13.19 19.48
N ALA A 30 -15.79 -13.94 18.66
CA ALA A 30 -14.39 -13.67 18.46
C ALA A 30 -14.32 -12.33 17.72
N VAL A 31 -14.20 -11.24 18.49
CA VAL A 31 -13.85 -9.94 17.93
C VAL A 31 -12.44 -10.10 17.40
N ALA A 32 -12.28 -10.03 16.08
CA ALA A 32 -10.97 -10.03 15.45
C ALA A 32 -10.31 -8.69 15.78
N LEU A 33 -9.48 -8.66 16.81
CA LEU A 33 -8.67 -7.49 17.15
C LEU A 33 -7.42 -7.50 16.28
N LEU A 34 -7.04 -6.35 15.72
CA LEU A 34 -5.72 -6.20 15.11
C LEU A 34 -4.62 -6.54 16.13
N THR A 35 -3.59 -7.26 15.68
CA THR A 35 -2.43 -7.56 16.53
C THR A 35 -1.64 -6.26 16.78
N PRO A 36 -0.95 -6.11 17.92
CA PRO A 36 -0.12 -4.93 18.16
C PRO A 36 0.93 -4.67 17.06
N GLU A 37 1.42 -5.75 16.44
CA GLU A 37 2.36 -5.72 15.32
C GLU A 37 1.80 -4.97 14.09
N ALA A 38 0.47 -4.94 13.91
CA ALA A 38 -0.20 -4.20 12.83
C ALA A 38 0.10 -2.68 12.86
N ALA A 39 0.46 -2.14 14.03
CA ALA A 39 0.84 -0.74 14.20
C ALA A 39 2.33 -0.48 13.90
N GLU A 40 3.14 -1.51 13.67
CA GLU A 40 4.56 -1.35 13.37
C GLU A 40 4.76 -1.02 11.89
N ILE A 41 5.46 0.07 11.60
CA ILE A 41 5.78 0.50 10.22
C ILE A 41 6.48 -0.63 9.44
N SER A 42 7.36 -1.38 10.11
CA SER A 42 8.08 -2.52 9.53
C SER A 42 7.13 -3.60 9.00
N TYR A 43 6.10 -3.95 9.78
CA TYR A 43 5.07 -4.91 9.42
C TYR A 43 4.22 -4.39 8.26
N GLN A 44 3.80 -3.14 8.31
CA GLN A 44 2.95 -2.53 7.29
C GLN A 44 3.65 -2.41 5.93
N ILE A 45 4.94 -2.06 5.92
CA ILE A 45 5.78 -2.07 4.70
C ILE A 45 5.83 -3.48 4.09
N ASN A 46 5.86 -4.52 4.92
CA ASN A 46 5.84 -5.91 4.45
C ASN A 46 4.47 -6.36 3.94
N ALA A 47 3.41 -5.76 4.44
CA ALA A 47 2.03 -6.02 4.01
C ALA A 47 1.61 -5.21 2.78
N SER A 48 2.48 -4.34 2.26
CA SER A 48 2.16 -3.37 1.21
C SER A 48 2.83 -3.67 -0.12
N ASP A 49 2.08 -3.44 -1.20
CA ASP A 49 2.56 -3.51 -2.57
C ASP A 49 3.21 -2.20 -3.01
N LYS A 50 2.71 -1.07 -2.47
CA LYS A 50 3.13 0.30 -2.80
C LYS A 50 3.04 1.20 -1.59
N ILE A 51 3.83 2.27 -1.59
CA ILE A 51 3.75 3.31 -0.56
C ILE A 51 3.80 4.67 -1.25
N VAL A 52 2.87 5.54 -0.89
CA VAL A 52 2.66 6.82 -1.55
C VAL A 52 2.38 7.92 -0.54
N ILE A 53 2.77 9.14 -0.86
CA ILE A 53 2.31 10.37 -0.22
C ILE A 53 1.42 11.10 -1.20
N GLY A 54 0.29 11.61 -0.73
CA GLY A 54 -0.62 12.39 -1.53
C GLY A 54 -1.66 13.13 -0.72
N THR A 55 -2.52 13.86 -1.43
CA THR A 55 -3.61 14.64 -0.83
C THR A 55 -4.96 14.11 -1.31
N VAL A 56 -5.91 13.96 -0.38
CA VAL A 56 -7.28 13.53 -0.70
C VAL A 56 -7.99 14.64 -1.48
N SER A 57 -8.41 14.33 -2.71
CA SER A 57 -8.95 15.30 -3.66
C SER A 57 -10.44 15.12 -3.97
N ASP A 58 -10.98 13.91 -3.80
CA ASP A 58 -12.40 13.61 -3.95
C ASP A 58 -12.83 12.47 -3.03
N ILE A 59 -14.12 12.45 -2.66
CA ILE A 59 -14.72 11.41 -1.80
C ILE A 59 -16.06 10.99 -2.39
N GLN A 60 -16.17 9.71 -2.75
CA GLN A 60 -17.36 9.11 -3.34
C GLN A 60 -17.90 8.03 -2.41
N GLU A 61 -18.95 8.39 -1.65
CA GLU A 61 -19.64 7.47 -0.75
C GLU A 61 -20.63 6.59 -1.54
N HIS A 62 -20.44 5.27 -1.45
CA HIS A 62 -21.40 4.27 -1.92
C HIS A 62 -22.14 3.66 -0.73
N TYR A 63 -23.04 2.72 -1.02
CA TYR A 63 -23.85 2.08 0.02
C TYR A 63 -23.00 1.27 1.01
N ASP A 64 -22.06 0.49 0.48
CA ASP A 64 -21.24 -0.50 1.19
C ASP A 64 -19.73 -0.19 1.20
N HIS A 65 -19.28 0.82 0.47
CA HIS A 65 -17.88 1.22 0.40
C HIS A 65 -17.77 2.73 0.13
N THR A 66 -16.56 3.26 0.26
CA THR A 66 -16.21 4.64 -0.11
C THR A 66 -14.95 4.60 -0.96
N ILE A 67 -14.93 5.41 -2.01
CA ILE A 67 -13.76 5.59 -2.88
C ILE A 67 -13.20 6.99 -2.64
N PHE A 68 -11.92 7.06 -2.33
CA PHE A 68 -11.17 8.29 -2.14
C PHE A 68 -10.21 8.46 -3.32
N THR A 69 -10.30 9.58 -4.03
CA THR A 69 -9.31 9.90 -5.06
C THR A 69 -8.17 10.67 -4.42
N ILE A 70 -6.96 10.12 -4.49
CA ILE A 70 -5.74 10.71 -3.94
C ILE A 70 -4.94 11.31 -5.10
N THR A 71 -4.62 12.60 -5.01
CA THR A 71 -3.61 13.21 -5.87
C THR A 71 -2.23 12.87 -5.34
N VAL A 72 -1.42 12.19 -6.16
CA VAL A 72 -0.11 11.67 -5.76
C VAL A 72 0.93 12.77 -5.79
N GLU A 73 1.67 12.91 -4.68
CA GLU A 73 2.79 13.84 -4.54
C GLU A 73 4.13 13.10 -4.69
N GLU A 74 4.26 11.93 -4.08
CA GLU A 74 5.50 11.16 -4.08
C GLU A 74 5.24 9.66 -3.92
N TRP A 75 5.97 8.82 -4.66
CA TRP A 75 6.01 7.38 -4.44
C TRP A 75 7.27 6.99 -3.65
N LEU A 76 7.09 6.37 -2.48
CA LEU A 76 8.19 5.92 -1.64
C LEU A 76 8.61 4.47 -1.95
N TYR A 77 7.68 3.64 -2.41
CA TYR A 77 7.93 2.23 -2.68
C TYR A 77 7.12 1.73 -3.88
N ASN A 78 7.81 1.06 -4.81
CA ASN A 78 7.24 0.46 -6.02
C ASN A 78 6.38 1.45 -6.84
N PRO A 79 6.99 2.52 -7.38
CA PRO A 79 6.28 3.64 -7.99
C PRO A 79 5.35 3.22 -9.12
N PHE A 80 4.28 3.98 -9.30
CA PHE A 80 3.28 3.76 -10.34
C PHE A 80 3.04 5.10 -11.07
N PRO A 81 3.16 5.17 -12.41
CA PRO A 81 3.16 6.43 -13.14
C PRO A 81 1.73 6.99 -13.30
N ALA A 82 1.09 7.35 -12.18
CA ALA A 82 -0.21 7.98 -12.14
C ALA A 82 -0.17 9.21 -11.22
N GLU A 83 -0.78 10.30 -11.69
CA GLU A 83 -0.94 11.55 -10.93
C GLU A 83 -2.06 11.44 -9.90
N THR A 84 -3.00 10.53 -10.12
CA THR A 84 -4.12 10.25 -9.22
C THR A 84 -4.29 8.74 -9.06
N ILE A 85 -4.79 8.32 -7.91
CA ILE A 85 -5.18 6.93 -7.65
C ILE A 85 -6.49 6.89 -6.87
N ASP A 86 -7.21 5.79 -6.97
CA ASP A 86 -8.41 5.54 -6.17
C ASP A 86 -8.09 4.57 -5.03
N VAL A 87 -8.48 4.95 -3.82
CA VAL A 87 -8.36 4.14 -2.60
C VAL A 87 -9.74 3.77 -2.12
N ARG A 88 -10.05 2.48 -2.06
CA ARG A 88 -11.32 1.95 -1.59
C ARG A 88 -11.22 1.51 -0.14
N THR A 89 -12.25 1.83 0.64
CA THR A 89 -12.48 1.26 1.97
C THR A 89 -13.85 0.61 2.03
N GLU A 90 -13.98 -0.46 2.82
CA GLU A 90 -15.26 -1.15 3.04
C GLU A 90 -16.09 -0.46 4.15
N THR A 91 -16.06 0.87 4.14
CA THR A 91 -16.95 1.75 4.91
C THR A 91 -17.83 2.49 3.92
N GLY A 92 -19.14 2.24 3.97
CA GLY A 92 -20.13 2.91 3.14
C GLY A 92 -21.05 3.81 3.97
N LYS A 93 -21.98 4.48 3.29
CA LYS A 93 -22.93 5.43 3.91
C LYS A 93 -23.73 4.86 5.09
N TYR A 94 -24.00 3.55 5.09
CA TYR A 94 -24.79 2.88 6.13
C TYR A 94 -24.09 1.66 6.73
N LEU A 95 -22.85 1.38 6.32
CA LEU A 95 -22.07 0.25 6.78
C LEU A 95 -20.72 0.77 7.27
N TRP A 96 -20.47 0.58 8.56
CA TRP A 96 -19.21 0.98 9.19
C TRP A 96 -18.42 -0.25 9.61
N THR A 97 -17.12 -0.22 9.34
CA THR A 97 -16.17 -1.28 9.67
C THR A 97 -15.07 -0.67 10.54
N GLU A 98 -14.94 -1.16 11.78
CA GLU A 98 -14.09 -0.60 12.87
C GLU A 98 -12.64 -0.32 12.47
N ASP A 99 -12.06 -1.14 11.60
CA ASP A 99 -10.63 -1.11 11.30
C ASP A 99 -10.28 -0.44 9.97
N GLN A 100 -11.24 0.21 9.29
CA GLN A 100 -10.98 0.87 8.00
C GLN A 100 -10.31 2.23 8.18
N ALA A 101 -9.46 2.61 7.22
CA ALA A 101 -8.90 3.95 7.18
C ALA A 101 -10.00 4.97 6.87
N GLU A 102 -10.12 6.01 7.69
CA GLU A 102 -11.03 7.13 7.45
C GLU A 102 -10.26 8.28 6.82
N PHE A 103 -10.91 9.09 5.99
CA PHE A 103 -10.26 10.21 5.31
C PHE A 103 -11.08 11.49 5.36
N THR A 104 -10.38 12.62 5.26
CA THR A 104 -11.00 13.96 5.14
C THR A 104 -10.54 14.62 3.86
N LEU A 105 -11.43 15.37 3.20
CA LEU A 105 -11.08 16.11 1.98
C LEU A 105 -9.93 17.10 2.25
N ASN A 106 -8.96 17.17 1.34
CA ASN A 106 -7.75 17.98 1.42
C ASN A 106 -6.76 17.60 2.53
N GLU A 107 -6.90 16.44 3.18
CA GLU A 107 -5.84 15.95 4.07
C GLU A 107 -4.66 15.39 3.27
N SER A 108 -3.44 15.67 3.73
CA SER A 108 -2.20 15.08 3.21
C SER A 108 -1.88 13.82 4.01
N VAL A 109 -1.64 12.71 3.33
CA VAL A 109 -1.50 11.37 3.91
C VAL A 109 -0.33 10.62 3.29
N LEU A 110 0.31 9.78 4.10
CA LEU A 110 1.16 8.70 3.65
C LEU A 110 0.36 7.40 3.75
N LEU A 111 0.31 6.65 2.66
CA LEU A 111 -0.50 5.44 2.55
C LEU A 111 0.35 4.21 2.24
N MET A 112 0.15 3.20 3.08
CA MET A 112 0.56 1.83 2.86
C MET A 112 -0.52 1.16 2.02
N LEU A 113 -0.24 0.77 0.77
CA LEU A 113 -1.25 0.34 -0.19
C LEU A 113 -1.12 -1.13 -0.60
N ARG A 114 -2.26 -1.77 -0.81
CA ARG A 114 -2.41 -3.07 -1.48
C ARG A 114 -3.11 -2.89 -2.81
N ASN A 115 -2.69 -3.65 -3.81
CA ASN A 115 -3.32 -3.69 -5.11
C ASN A 115 -4.69 -4.37 -5.03
N GLU A 116 -5.74 -3.68 -5.48
CA GLU A 116 -7.06 -4.28 -5.71
C GLU A 116 -7.28 -4.50 -7.21
N ASP A 117 -7.20 -3.43 -8.00
CA ASP A 117 -7.24 -3.48 -9.46
C ASP A 117 -6.29 -2.41 -10.04
N PRO A 118 -5.00 -2.76 -10.24
CA PRO A 118 -3.99 -1.81 -10.72
C PRO A 118 -4.26 -1.25 -12.11
N GLU A 119 -4.99 -1.98 -12.97
CA GLU A 119 -5.35 -1.48 -14.31
C GLU A 119 -6.31 -0.30 -14.22
N LYS A 120 -7.12 -0.26 -13.16
CA LYS A 120 -8.01 0.85 -12.83
C LYS A 120 -7.45 1.80 -11.79
N GLN A 121 -6.17 1.66 -11.41
CA GLN A 121 -5.53 2.48 -10.39
C GLN A 121 -6.25 2.40 -9.03
N LEU A 122 -6.88 1.24 -8.75
CA LEU A 122 -7.67 1.00 -7.56
C LEU A 122 -6.85 0.20 -6.53
N PHE A 123 -6.80 0.74 -5.32
CA PHE A 123 -6.03 0.21 -4.20
C PHE A 123 -6.87 0.16 -2.93
N SER A 124 -6.38 -0.56 -1.92
CA SER A 124 -6.89 -0.52 -0.55
C SER A 124 -5.76 -0.19 0.42
N VAL A 125 -6.08 0.34 1.61
CA VAL A 125 -5.08 0.60 2.64
C VAL A 125 -4.68 -0.72 3.29
N SER A 126 -3.40 -1.04 3.23
CA SER A 126 -2.82 -2.20 3.88
C SER A 126 -3.06 -2.14 5.37
N VAL A 127 -3.57 -3.24 5.96
CA VAL A 127 -3.80 -3.35 7.42
C VAL A 127 -4.91 -2.39 7.92
N GLY A 128 -5.66 -1.73 7.04
CA GLY A 128 -6.75 -0.83 7.45
C GLY A 128 -6.24 0.50 8.02
N SER A 129 -6.87 1.01 9.08
CA SER A 129 -6.53 2.31 9.67
C SER A 129 -5.04 2.47 10.04
N PRO A 130 -4.34 1.46 10.58
CA PRO A 130 -2.90 1.56 10.83
C PRO A 130 -2.04 1.86 9.61
N GLY A 131 -2.45 1.48 8.40
CA GLY A 131 -1.69 1.75 7.18
C GLY A 131 -1.83 3.18 6.65
N LYS A 132 -2.65 4.01 7.29
CA LYS A 132 -2.74 5.44 7.03
C LYS A 132 -1.89 6.20 8.05
N HIS A 133 -0.95 6.99 7.55
CA HIS A 133 -0.06 7.82 8.34
C HIS A 133 -0.20 9.31 7.99
N PRO A 134 0.14 10.22 8.91
CA PRO A 134 0.43 11.60 8.54
C PRO A 134 1.66 11.65 7.62
N SER A 135 1.69 12.61 6.69
CA SER A 135 2.84 12.78 5.78
C SER A 135 4.16 13.11 6.50
N SER A 136 4.10 13.58 7.76
CA SER A 136 5.27 13.75 8.63
C SER A 136 6.04 12.46 8.94
N ASP A 137 5.39 11.29 8.82
CA ASP A 137 6.02 10.00 9.07
C ASP A 137 6.92 9.54 7.91
N ARG A 138 6.99 10.33 6.82
CA ARG A 138 7.79 10.05 5.63
C ARG A 138 9.20 9.56 5.93
N ASP A 139 9.95 10.29 6.75
CA ASP A 139 11.36 9.97 7.01
C ASP A 139 11.50 8.65 7.78
N ALA A 140 10.60 8.37 8.73
CA ALA A 140 10.57 7.10 9.46
C ALA A 140 10.28 5.91 8.52
N VAL A 141 9.35 6.09 7.57
CA VAL A 141 9.04 5.07 6.56
C VAL A 141 10.23 4.85 5.62
N ILE A 142 10.93 5.91 5.21
CA ILE A 142 12.14 5.81 4.38
C ILE A 142 13.27 5.09 5.12
N GLU A 143 13.50 5.41 6.40
CA GLU A 143 14.49 4.72 7.23
C GLU A 143 14.20 3.22 7.30
N GLU A 144 12.95 2.84 7.55
CA GLU A 144 12.57 1.43 7.61
C GLU A 144 12.67 0.74 6.22
N LEU A 145 12.28 1.41 5.13
CA LEU A 145 12.49 0.91 3.77
C LEU A 145 13.97 0.64 3.48
N LYS A 146 14.89 1.48 3.99
CA LYS A 146 16.34 1.25 3.87
C LYS A 146 16.79 0.05 4.71
N ILE A 147 16.31 -0.06 5.95
CA ILE A 147 16.61 -1.21 6.83
C ILE A 147 16.18 -2.53 6.17
N GLN A 148 15.02 -2.55 5.51
CA GLN A 148 14.50 -3.72 4.81
C GLN A 148 15.10 -3.94 3.41
N GLY A 149 15.99 -3.06 2.93
CA GLY A 149 16.57 -3.14 1.59
C GLY A 149 15.57 -2.93 0.44
N LYS A 150 14.43 -2.28 0.73
CA LYS A 150 13.34 -1.98 -0.21
C LYS A 150 13.40 -0.56 -0.79
N TRP A 151 14.21 0.32 -0.19
CA TRP A 151 14.41 1.68 -0.69
C TRP A 151 15.22 1.70 -1.99
N GLN A 152 14.73 2.43 -2.99
CA GLN A 152 15.47 2.71 -4.22
C GLN A 152 15.71 4.21 -4.34
N GLU A 153 16.99 4.62 -4.37
CA GLU A 153 17.40 6.03 -4.44
C GLU A 153 16.92 6.73 -5.72
N GLU A 154 16.68 5.99 -6.80
CA GLU A 154 16.22 6.53 -8.10
C GLU A 154 14.78 7.09 -8.06
N ASN A 155 13.97 6.72 -7.06
CA ASN A 155 12.59 7.21 -6.90
C ASN A 155 12.50 8.69 -6.49
N GLN A 156 13.63 9.36 -6.25
CA GLN A 156 13.70 10.77 -5.80
C GLN A 156 13.54 11.81 -6.91
N THR A 157 13.41 11.42 -8.18
CA THR A 157 13.33 12.40 -9.30
C THR A 157 11.90 12.92 -9.47
N GLY A 158 11.40 13.58 -8.44
CA GLY A 158 10.11 14.25 -8.38
C GLY A 158 10.14 15.34 -7.31
N ASN A 159 10.58 16.54 -7.70
CA ASN A 159 10.34 17.83 -7.03
C ASN A 159 11.18 18.18 -5.78
N THR A 160 12.50 18.34 -5.94
CA THR A 160 13.27 19.27 -5.08
C THR A 160 14.36 20.00 -5.87
N GLU A 161 13.98 21.01 -6.66
CA GLU A 161 14.90 22.12 -6.93
C GLU A 161 14.65 23.20 -5.88
N THR A 162 15.51 23.18 -4.86
CA THR A 162 15.72 24.28 -3.93
C THR A 162 16.23 25.50 -4.71
N ALA A 163 15.41 26.53 -4.85
CA ALA A 163 15.84 27.82 -5.37
C ALA A 163 15.85 28.85 -4.23
N ASP A 164 17.01 29.01 -3.62
CA ASP A 164 17.34 30.19 -2.82
C ASP A 164 18.60 30.83 -3.43
N GLU A 165 18.39 31.85 -4.26
CA GLU A 165 19.10 33.14 -4.26
C GLU A 165 18.65 34.02 -5.46
N GLN A 166 17.99 35.14 -5.15
CA GLN A 166 17.73 36.30 -6.03
C GLN A 166 18.89 37.32 -5.91
N PRO A 167 18.98 38.44 -6.68
CA PRO A 167 18.33 38.81 -7.96
C PRO A 167 19.28 39.47 -9.00
N ILE A 168 18.77 39.73 -10.22
CA ILE A 168 18.83 41.00 -11.01
C ILE A 168 18.93 40.72 -12.52
N GLY A 169 17.95 41.24 -13.29
CA GLY A 169 18.10 41.54 -14.72
C GLY A 169 16.87 41.17 -15.57
N PRO A 170 16.10 42.14 -16.10
CA PRO A 170 14.78 41.86 -16.66
C PRO A 170 14.78 41.68 -18.19
N ASN A 171 13.75 40.96 -18.64
CA ASN A 171 13.15 40.93 -19.99
C ASN A 171 13.63 39.84 -20.96
N SER A 172 12.88 38.74 -21.04
CA SER A 172 12.27 38.34 -22.32
C SER A 172 11.02 37.48 -22.08
N SER A 173 9.90 37.91 -22.66
CA SER A 173 8.64 37.18 -22.76
C SER A 173 8.86 35.83 -23.46
N SER A 174 8.48 34.74 -22.80
CA SER A 174 8.54 33.37 -23.32
C SER A 174 7.15 32.95 -23.79
N ASP A 175 6.87 33.06 -25.08
CA ASP A 175 5.89 32.21 -25.74
C ASP A 175 6.61 30.93 -26.18
N THR A 176 6.62 29.91 -25.33
CA THR A 176 7.08 28.57 -25.74
C THR A 176 5.93 27.59 -25.59
N LYS A 177 5.30 27.35 -26.74
CA LYS A 177 4.39 26.25 -27.06
C LYS A 177 4.97 24.92 -26.55
N SER A 178 4.16 24.19 -25.78
CA SER A 178 4.47 22.87 -25.24
C SER A 178 4.90 21.90 -26.36
N ILE A 179 6.05 21.27 -26.17
CA ILE A 179 6.54 20.14 -26.97
C ILE A 179 6.18 18.87 -26.18
N PRO A 180 5.54 17.86 -26.79
CA PRO A 180 5.18 16.64 -26.08
C PRO A 180 6.44 15.79 -25.82
N PHE A 181 6.49 15.20 -24.63
CA PHE A 181 7.55 14.29 -24.18
C PHE A 181 7.87 13.22 -25.23
N THR A 182 9.06 13.32 -25.80
CA THR A 182 9.70 12.25 -26.57
C THR A 182 10.96 11.86 -25.82
N GLY A 183 11.00 10.64 -25.31
CA GLY A 183 12.24 10.06 -24.80
C GLY A 183 11.97 8.82 -23.94
N ILE A 184 12.71 7.73 -24.03
CA ILE A 184 13.88 7.38 -24.85
C ILE A 184 13.84 5.85 -25.03
N LEU A 185 13.96 5.38 -26.28
CA LEU A 185 14.26 3.99 -26.63
C LEU A 185 15.66 3.64 -26.09
N TRP A 186 15.80 2.63 -25.24
CA TRP A 186 17.11 2.08 -24.92
C TRP A 186 17.54 1.05 -25.95
N ALA A 187 18.66 1.33 -26.61
CA ALA A 187 19.38 0.44 -27.50
C ALA A 187 20.83 0.27 -27.01
N ALA A 188 21.39 -0.90 -27.36
CA ALA A 188 22.80 -1.32 -27.31
C ALA A 188 23.31 -1.92 -25.98
N ALA A 189 24.21 -2.91 -25.98
CA ALA A 189 24.70 -3.86 -26.99
C ALA A 189 25.55 -4.92 -26.26
N THR A 190 25.47 -6.18 -26.69
CA THR A 190 26.35 -7.27 -26.27
C THR A 190 27.73 -7.13 -26.93
N LEU A 191 28.80 -7.02 -26.14
CA LEU A 191 30.18 -7.15 -26.60
C LEU A 191 30.60 -8.64 -26.55
N LEU A 192 30.61 -9.28 -27.72
CA LEU A 192 31.32 -10.54 -27.94
C LEU A 192 32.82 -10.26 -28.06
N GLY A 193 33.60 -10.90 -27.19
CA GLY A 193 35.06 -10.87 -27.22
C GLY A 193 35.62 -11.70 -28.37
N ALA A 194 36.54 -11.10 -29.11
CA ALA A 194 37.55 -11.80 -29.89
C ALA A 194 38.89 -11.12 -29.60
N VAL A 195 39.76 -11.79 -28.86
CA VAL A 195 41.19 -11.44 -28.80
C VAL A 195 41.95 -12.53 -29.51
N GLU A 196 42.65 -12.09 -30.54
CA GLU A 196 43.40 -12.89 -31.50
C GLU A 196 44.62 -13.58 -30.87
N TYR A 197 44.84 -14.78 -31.40
CA TYR A 197 45.98 -15.65 -31.20
C TYR A 197 47.24 -15.00 -31.80
N THR A 198 48.23 -14.64 -30.98
CA THR A 198 49.58 -14.29 -31.46
C THR A 198 50.54 -15.46 -31.22
N GLY A 199 50.97 -16.05 -32.33
CA GLY A 199 51.83 -17.23 -32.37
C GLY A 199 53.24 -16.99 -31.84
N LYS A 200 53.72 -17.93 -31.02
CA LYS A 200 55.15 -18.10 -30.73
C LYS A 200 55.79 -19.05 -31.76
N LYS A 201 56.95 -18.62 -32.21
CA LYS A 201 57.80 -19.25 -33.23
C LYS A 201 58.27 -20.64 -32.83
N LYS A 202 58.32 -21.53 -33.84
CA LYS A 202 59.06 -22.80 -33.89
C LYS A 202 60.54 -22.58 -33.52
N GLN A 203 61.18 -23.57 -32.91
CA GLN A 203 62.14 -24.47 -33.58
C GLN A 203 62.61 -25.59 -32.62
N HIS A 204 63.12 -26.64 -33.25
CA HIS A 204 63.16 -28.05 -32.86
C HIS A 204 64.58 -28.47 -32.42
N LYS A 205 64.70 -29.75 -32.00
CA LYS A 205 65.92 -30.60 -31.88
C LYS A 205 66.78 -30.38 -30.62
N THR A 206 67.26 -31.40 -29.91
CA THR A 206 67.35 -32.86 -30.15
C THR A 206 67.38 -33.55 -28.80
#